data_AF-A0A7K1V0N3-F1
#
_entry.id   AF-A0A7K1V0N3-F1
#
_cell.length_a   1.000
_cell.length_b   1.000
_cell.length_c   1.000
_cell.angle_alpha   90.00
_cell.angle_beta   90.00
_cell.angle_gamma   90.00
#
_symmetry.space_group_name_H-M   'P 1'
#
loop_
_entity.id
_entity.type
_entity.pdbx_description
1 polymer ?
#
loop_
_entity_poly.entity_id
_entity_poly.type
_entity_poly.pdbx_seq_one_letter_code
_entity_poly.pdbx_strand_id
1 'polypeptide(L)'
;MNKTKSVRAIAIAGAIFGFGLLGTPIATADAPVPTPEPGGVIRMDTTPGEWWECTGWSLQPPFWQQAPGIHQFALGPDPVYLRFSPGADVWVECAGTGSPFIYYGPIVKAGS
;
A
#
# COMPACT_ATOMS: atom_id res chain seq x y z
N MET A 1 -19.30 31.06 40.85
CA MET A 1 -18.56 30.03 40.06
C MET A 1 -19.04 30.11 38.61
N ASN A 2 -18.17 30.58 37.71
CA ASN A 2 -18.52 31.12 36.39
C ASN A 2 -18.86 30.02 35.35
N LYS A 3 -20.15 29.66 35.23
CA LYS A 3 -20.67 28.68 34.26
C LYS A 3 -20.27 28.96 32.81
N THR A 4 -20.02 30.22 32.47
CA THR A 4 -19.69 30.68 31.11
C THR A 4 -18.29 30.26 30.62
N LYS A 5 -17.34 30.02 31.54
CA LYS A 5 -15.98 29.60 31.17
C LYS A 5 -15.91 28.12 30.80
N SER A 6 -16.72 27.27 31.44
CA SER A 6 -16.78 25.82 31.17
C SER A 6 -17.36 25.50 29.80
N VAL A 7 -18.34 26.28 29.32
CA VAL A 7 -18.96 26.05 28.00
C VAL A 7 -17.96 26.32 26.85
N ARG A 8 -17.12 27.35 26.99
CA ARG A 8 -16.09 27.67 25.97
C ARG A 8 -14.99 26.60 25.88
N ALA A 9 -14.60 26.02 27.00
CA ALA A 9 -13.60 24.94 27.01
C ALA A 9 -14.11 23.66 26.32
N ILE A 10 -15.39 23.33 26.52
CA ILE A 10 -16.03 22.15 25.90
C ILE A 10 -16.17 22.34 24.38
N ALA A 11 -16.53 23.53 23.92
CA ALA A 11 -16.66 23.83 22.49
C ALA A 11 -15.33 23.73 21.72
N ILE A 12 -14.22 24.15 22.35
CA ILE A 12 -12.89 24.08 21.73
C ILE A 12 -12.36 22.64 21.68
N ALA A 13 -12.60 21.84 22.73
CA ALA A 13 -12.20 20.43 22.75
C ALA A 13 -12.93 19.58 21.70
N GLY A 14 -14.23 19.85 21.45
CA GLY A 14 -15.00 19.17 20.42
C GLY A 14 -14.50 19.43 18.99
N ALA A 15 -14.02 20.64 18.71
CA ALA A 15 -13.48 20.99 17.39
C ALA A 15 -12.15 20.28 17.09
N ILE A 16 -11.28 20.12 18.10
CA ILE A 16 -9.98 19.44 17.91
C ILE A 16 -10.17 17.95 17.61
N PHE A 17 -11.11 17.28 18.27
CA PHE A 17 -11.46 15.89 17.96
C PHE A 17 -12.11 15.72 16.58
N GLY A 18 -12.98 16.65 16.19
CA GLY A 18 -13.65 16.62 14.88
C GLY A 18 -12.68 16.78 13.70
N PHE A 19 -11.68 17.66 13.81
CA PHE A 19 -10.69 17.86 12.75
C PHE A 19 -9.55 16.85 12.77
N GLY A 20 -9.19 16.29 13.93
CA GLY A 20 -8.15 15.25 14.03
C GLY A 20 -8.53 13.94 13.33
N LEU A 21 -9.83 13.58 13.33
CA LEU A 21 -10.35 12.38 12.67
C LEU A 21 -10.52 12.51 11.15
N LEU A 22 -10.69 13.74 10.64
CA LEU A 22 -10.84 13.99 9.21
C LEU A 22 -9.50 14.02 8.44
N GLY A 23 -8.38 14.15 9.16
CA GLY A 23 -7.04 14.24 8.58
C GLY A 23 -6.25 12.92 8.59
N THR A 24 -6.76 11.88 9.25
CA THR A 24 -6.16 10.55 9.17
C THR A 24 -6.64 9.86 7.91
N PRO A 25 -5.77 9.55 6.93
CA PRO A 25 -6.15 8.67 5.85
C PRO A 25 -6.57 7.35 6.51
N ILE A 26 -7.86 7.05 6.44
CA ILE A 26 -8.35 5.71 6.69
C ILE A 26 -7.66 4.85 5.65
N ALA A 27 -6.72 4.02 6.10
CA ALA A 27 -6.15 2.98 5.28
C ALA A 27 -7.33 2.21 4.67
N THR A 28 -7.43 2.30 3.36
CA THR A 28 -8.43 1.62 2.56
C THR A 28 -8.18 0.12 2.63
N ALA A 29 -9.22 -0.66 2.41
CA ALA A 29 -9.15 -2.11 2.50
C ALA A 29 -8.62 -2.79 1.23
N ASP A 30 -7.90 -2.04 0.38
CA ASP A 30 -7.53 -2.48 -0.96
C ASP A 30 -6.07 -2.91 -1.01
N ALA A 31 -5.86 -4.22 -1.14
CA ALA A 31 -4.54 -4.80 -1.35
C ALA A 31 -3.96 -4.42 -2.72
N PRO A 32 -2.63 -4.42 -2.89
CA PRO A 32 -2.02 -4.11 -4.17
C PRO A 32 -2.46 -5.04 -5.28
N VAL A 33 -2.82 -4.47 -6.44
CA VAL A 33 -3.31 -5.25 -7.59
C VAL A 33 -2.14 -5.53 -8.55
N PRO A 34 -1.78 -6.81 -8.80
CA PRO A 34 -0.75 -7.16 -9.76
C PRO A 34 -1.27 -7.04 -11.21
N THR A 35 -0.57 -6.25 -12.02
CA THR A 35 -0.83 -6.07 -13.45
C THR A 35 0.41 -6.47 -14.27
N PRO A 36 0.31 -7.48 -15.15
CA PRO A 36 1.39 -7.82 -16.07
C PRO A 36 1.68 -6.68 -17.04
N GLU A 37 2.97 -6.36 -17.22
CA GLU A 37 3.47 -5.39 -18.19
C GLU A 37 4.53 -6.02 -19.10
N PRO A 38 4.63 -5.58 -20.37
CA PRO A 38 5.59 -6.14 -21.31
C PRO A 38 7.03 -6.17 -20.80
N GLY A 39 7.80 -7.16 -21.23
CA GLY A 39 9.22 -7.26 -20.90
C GLY A 39 9.53 -7.81 -19.51
N GLY A 40 8.67 -8.70 -19.01
CA GLY A 40 8.86 -9.38 -17.73
C GLY A 40 8.50 -8.54 -16.51
N VAL A 41 7.70 -7.49 -16.69
CA VAL A 41 7.33 -6.57 -15.62
C VAL A 41 5.99 -6.97 -15.00
N ILE A 42 5.86 -6.79 -13.69
CA ILE A 42 4.60 -6.83 -12.96
C ILE A 42 4.51 -5.50 -12.21
N ARG A 43 3.51 -4.69 -12.56
CA ARG A 43 3.18 -3.44 -11.86
C ARG A 43 2.20 -3.76 -10.74
N MET A 44 2.54 -3.35 -9.54
CA MET A 44 1.69 -3.42 -8.36
C MET A 44 1.09 -2.04 -8.12
N ASP A 45 -0.22 -1.94 -8.29
CA ASP A 45 -0.94 -0.70 -8.04
C ASP A 45 -1.22 -0.55 -6.55
N THR A 46 -0.76 0.57 -5.99
CA THR A 46 -0.87 0.88 -4.56
C THR A 46 -1.94 1.94 -4.33
N THR A 47 -2.62 1.86 -3.19
CA THR A 47 -3.69 2.80 -2.86
C THR A 47 -3.13 4.12 -2.30
N PRO A 48 -3.70 5.29 -2.65
CA PRO A 48 -3.23 6.58 -2.14
C PRO A 48 -3.14 6.64 -0.61
N GLY A 49 -2.01 7.12 -0.10
CA GLY A 49 -1.82 7.32 1.34
C GLY A 49 -1.38 6.07 2.13
N GLU A 50 -1.13 4.96 1.45
CA GLU A 50 -0.56 3.74 2.03
C GLU A 50 0.79 3.42 1.41
N TRP A 51 1.72 2.90 2.19
CA TRP A 51 2.92 2.28 1.61
C TRP A 51 2.76 0.77 1.59
N TRP A 52 3.39 0.17 0.58
CA TRP A 52 3.37 -1.27 0.35
C TRP A 52 4.75 -1.76 -0.10
N GLU A 53 5.24 -2.76 0.59
CA GLU A 53 6.42 -3.52 0.23
C GLU A 53 5.98 -4.82 -0.43
N CYS A 54 6.28 -4.98 -1.72
CA CYS A 54 5.94 -6.19 -2.47
C CYS A 54 7.20 -7.00 -2.83
N THR A 55 7.07 -8.31 -2.69
CA THR A 55 8.07 -9.31 -3.07
C THR A 55 7.45 -10.29 -4.06
N GLY A 56 8.28 -10.75 -5.02
CA GLY A 56 7.92 -11.78 -5.97
C GLY A 56 8.81 -13.00 -5.80
N TRP A 57 8.24 -14.17 -6.00
CA TRP A 57 8.92 -15.46 -5.98
C TRP A 57 8.59 -16.22 -7.25
N SER A 58 9.60 -16.81 -7.90
CA SER A 58 9.44 -17.60 -9.11
C SER A 58 10.27 -18.86 -9.07
N LEU A 59 9.82 -19.89 -9.79
CA LEU A 59 10.61 -21.08 -10.08
C LEU A 59 11.55 -20.88 -11.28
N GLN A 60 11.47 -19.74 -11.95
CA GLN A 60 12.35 -19.34 -13.05
C GLN A 60 13.24 -18.18 -12.59
N PRO A 61 14.47 -18.03 -13.10
CA PRO A 61 15.31 -16.87 -12.81
C PRO A 61 14.64 -15.55 -13.24
N PRO A 62 14.77 -14.45 -12.46
CA PRO A 62 15.26 -14.41 -11.08
C PRO A 62 14.28 -15.09 -10.12
N PHE A 63 14.76 -15.92 -9.19
CA PHE A 63 13.89 -16.70 -8.29
C PHE A 63 13.19 -15.87 -7.21
N TRP A 64 13.75 -14.70 -6.92
CA TRP A 64 13.25 -13.75 -5.93
C TRP A 64 13.54 -12.34 -6.38
N GLN A 65 12.62 -11.43 -6.10
CA GLN A 65 12.84 -10.02 -6.29
C GLN A 65 11.97 -9.20 -5.33
N GLN A 66 12.51 -8.09 -4.88
CA GLN A 66 11.82 -7.10 -4.05
C GLN A 66 11.94 -5.74 -4.71
N ALA A 67 10.92 -4.91 -4.50
CA ALA A 67 10.97 -3.52 -4.90
C ALA A 67 12.15 -2.77 -4.26
N PRO A 68 12.79 -1.80 -4.93
CA PRO A 68 13.80 -0.99 -4.30
C PRO A 68 13.26 -0.24 -3.08
N GLY A 69 14.08 -0.11 -2.03
CA GLY A 69 13.65 0.42 -0.73
C GLY A 69 13.10 1.85 -0.74
N ILE A 70 13.44 2.67 -1.74
CA ILE A 70 12.86 4.02 -1.86
C ILE A 70 11.40 4.00 -2.32
N HIS A 71 10.99 2.96 -3.05
CA HIS A 71 9.64 2.82 -3.59
C HIS A 71 8.71 2.08 -2.63
N GLN A 72 9.23 1.17 -1.80
CA GLN A 72 8.42 0.37 -0.88
C GLN A 72 7.83 1.16 0.30
N PHE A 73 8.45 2.31 0.65
CA PHE A 73 7.96 3.20 1.70
C PHE A 73 7.35 4.50 1.15
N ALA A 74 7.33 4.67 -0.17
CA ALA A 74 6.58 5.75 -0.79
C ALA A 74 5.09 5.50 -0.53
N LEU A 75 4.38 6.57 -0.17
CA LEU A 75 2.92 6.49 -0.10
C LEU A 75 2.39 6.42 -1.52
N GLY A 76 1.42 5.53 -1.75
CA GLY A 76 0.71 5.42 -3.02
C GLY A 76 0.11 6.75 -3.47
N PRO A 77 -0.29 6.88 -4.75
CA PRO A 77 -0.49 5.79 -5.71
C PRO A 77 0.74 5.47 -6.57
N ASP A 78 1.94 5.75 -6.07
CA ASP A 78 3.18 5.38 -6.77
C ASP A 78 3.27 3.85 -6.91
N PRO A 79 3.28 3.31 -8.14
CA PRO A 79 3.29 1.88 -8.35
C PRO A 79 4.64 1.25 -8.00
N VAL A 80 4.57 0.01 -7.53
CA VAL A 80 5.73 -0.82 -7.25
C VAL A 80 5.97 -1.79 -8.40
N TYR A 81 7.20 -1.92 -8.88
CA TYR A 81 7.50 -2.77 -10.03
C TYR A 81 8.36 -3.98 -9.66
N LEU A 82 7.89 -5.14 -10.06
CA LEU A 82 8.63 -6.38 -10.06
C LEU A 82 9.07 -6.74 -11.49
N ARG A 83 10.27 -7.30 -11.65
CA ARG A 83 10.95 -7.64 -12.89
C ARG A 83 11.45 -9.08 -12.82
N PHE A 84 10.90 -9.91 -13.67
CA PHE A 84 11.22 -11.32 -13.84
C PHE A 84 11.54 -11.63 -15.30
N SER A 85 11.90 -12.88 -15.61
CA SER A 85 11.94 -13.31 -17.01
C SER A 85 10.54 -13.20 -17.64
N PRO A 86 10.41 -12.73 -18.89
CA PRO A 86 9.12 -12.67 -19.58
C PRO A 86 8.39 -14.02 -19.57
N GLY A 87 7.10 -14.01 -19.21
CA GLY A 87 6.27 -15.22 -19.11
C GLY A 87 6.49 -16.08 -17.86
N ALA A 88 7.35 -15.66 -16.93
CA ALA A 88 7.58 -16.38 -15.68
C ALA A 88 6.32 -16.41 -14.81
N ASP A 89 6.10 -17.53 -14.12
CA ASP A 89 5.09 -17.64 -13.06
C ASP A 89 5.65 -17.04 -11.78
N VAL A 90 4.97 -16.01 -11.25
CA VAL A 90 5.42 -15.24 -10.09
C VAL A 90 4.32 -15.25 -9.04
N TRP A 91 4.65 -15.77 -7.86
CA TRP A 91 3.82 -15.59 -6.67
C TRP A 91 4.21 -14.28 -5.98
N VAL A 92 3.21 -13.45 -5.66
CA VAL A 92 3.43 -12.12 -5.10
C VAL A 92 2.90 -12.05 -3.67
N GLU A 93 3.72 -11.51 -2.77
CA GLU A 93 3.36 -11.17 -1.39
C GLU A 93 3.63 -9.69 -1.17
N CYS A 94 2.70 -8.98 -0.51
CA CYS A 94 2.90 -7.60 -0.12
C CYS A 94 2.58 -7.37 1.36
N ALA A 95 3.34 -6.50 2.02
CA ALA A 95 3.07 -6.01 3.37
C ALA A 95 2.98 -4.48 3.37
N GLY A 96 2.11 -3.91 4.18
CA GLY A 96 1.89 -2.46 4.14
C GLY A 96 1.10 -1.92 5.32
N THR A 97 0.74 -0.64 5.23
CA THR A 97 -0.13 0.03 6.21
C THR A 97 -1.61 -0.11 5.92
N GLY A 98 -1.96 -0.54 4.71
CA GLY A 98 -3.32 -0.85 4.27
C GLY A 98 -3.88 -2.10 4.95
N SER A 99 -5.21 -2.23 4.99
CA SER A 99 -5.84 -3.51 5.34
C SER A 99 -6.05 -4.31 4.05
N PRO A 100 -5.62 -5.57 3.93
CA PRO A 100 -4.93 -6.36 4.96
C PRO A 100 -3.45 -5.96 5.07
N PHE A 101 -2.90 -5.91 6.29
CA PHE A 101 -1.49 -5.54 6.50
C PHE A 101 -0.49 -6.48 5.79
N ILE A 102 -0.93 -7.70 5.49
CA ILE A 102 -0.22 -8.69 4.68
C ILE A 102 -1.19 -9.23 3.65
N TYR A 103 -0.78 -9.20 2.38
CA TYR A 103 -1.50 -9.71 1.23
C TYR A 103 -0.71 -10.83 0.57
N TYR A 104 -1.36 -11.99 0.42
CA TYR A 104 -0.86 -13.11 -0.38
C TYR A 104 -1.64 -13.17 -1.68
N GLY A 105 -0.99 -12.78 -2.77
CA GLY A 105 -1.61 -12.72 -4.09
C GLY A 105 -1.66 -14.07 -4.81
N PRO A 106 -2.40 -14.12 -5.93
CA PRO A 106 -2.34 -15.27 -6.84
C PRO A 106 -0.97 -15.35 -7.53
N ILE A 107 -0.71 -16.48 -8.19
CA ILE A 107 0.39 -16.58 -9.15
C ILE A 107 0.00 -15.80 -10.40
N VAL A 108 0.84 -14.86 -10.82
CA VAL A 108 0.67 -14.04 -12.02
C VAL A 108 1.80 -14.28 -13.01
N LYS A 109 1.52 -14.05 -14.29
CA LYS A 109 2.54 -14.06 -15.33
C LYS A 109 3.27 -12.72 -15.37
N ALA A 110 4.60 -12.75 -15.34
CA ALA A 110 5.39 -11.61 -15.76
C ALA A 110 5.12 -11.38 -17.26
N GLY A 111 4.84 -10.13 -17.67
CA GLY A 111 4.38 -9.89 -19.04
C GLY A 111 5.36 -10.38 -20.09
N SER A 112 4.83 -10.95 -21.16
CA SER A 112 5.59 -11.47 -22.32
C SER A 112 6.19 -10.37 -23.17
#